data_AF-A0A7Y5VL69-F1
#
_entry.id   AF-A0A7Y5VL69-F1
#
_cell.length_a   1.000
_cell.length_b   1.000
_cell.length_c   1.000
_cell.angle_alpha   90.00
_cell.angle_beta   90.00
_cell.angle_gamma   90.00
#
_symmetry.space_group_name_H-M   'P 1'
#
loop_
_entity.id
_entity.type
_entity.pdbx_description
1 polymer ?
#
loop_
_entity_poly.entity_id
_entity_poly.type
_entity_poly.pdbx_seq_one_letter_code
_entity_poly.pdbx_strand_id
1 'polypeptide(L)'
;MTASRTTPARKVLGRLSLPERTFVADALRTETVGGVLLLVAAVAALVWANVPALHSSYETVSHFHFGPEALGLNLSVAHWAADGLLAVFFFVAGIELKRELVAGDLRDPRAAALPVVAAACGMAVPALVYTLTSLAGHGSLGGWAVPTATDIAFALAVLAVIGTSLPSALRAFLLTLAVVDDLFAILIIAVFFTSTIDFAALGGAVVGLAVFWLLLRKEVRGWYVYVQLALVIWGLMYNSGVHATIAG
;
A
#
# COMPACT_ATOMS: atom_id res chain seq x y z
N MET A 1 8.97 58.59 35.87
CA MET A 1 9.58 57.82 34.76
C MET A 1 8.63 56.68 34.42
N THR A 2 7.87 56.81 33.34
CA THR A 2 6.84 55.87 32.88
C THR A 2 7.46 54.91 31.86
N ALA A 3 7.54 53.62 32.20
CA ALA A 3 8.07 52.60 31.29
C ALA A 3 7.00 52.21 30.25
N SER A 4 7.34 52.40 28.98
CA SER A 4 6.54 52.02 27.81
C SER A 4 6.43 50.48 27.70
N ARG A 5 5.20 49.96 27.65
CA ARG A 5 4.94 48.56 27.28
C ARG A 5 4.94 48.44 25.76
N THR A 6 5.95 47.81 25.19
CA THR A 6 6.00 47.42 23.78
C THR A 6 5.18 46.15 23.55
N THR A 7 4.09 46.25 22.77
CA THR A 7 3.29 45.09 22.34
C THR A 7 4.01 44.35 21.21
N PRO A 8 4.18 43.01 21.24
CA PRO A 8 4.79 42.30 20.13
C PRO A 8 3.82 42.16 18.96
N ALA A 9 4.30 42.47 17.76
CA ALA A 9 3.55 42.42 16.51
C ALA A 9 3.17 40.98 16.11
N ARG A 10 1.88 40.76 15.84
CA ARG A 10 1.35 39.50 15.26
C ARG A 10 1.81 39.39 13.81
N LYS A 11 2.75 38.48 13.53
CA LYS A 11 3.09 38.07 12.16
C LYS A 11 2.04 37.06 11.68
N VAL A 12 1.27 37.43 10.66
CA VAL A 12 0.08 36.72 10.13
C VAL A 12 0.44 35.51 9.24
N LEU A 13 1.73 35.28 8.95
CA LEU A 13 2.19 34.14 8.12
C LEU A 13 3.46 33.50 8.70
N GLY A 14 3.37 33.04 9.95
CA GLY A 14 4.40 32.21 10.59
C GLY A 14 4.19 30.74 10.27
N ARG A 15 5.26 30.03 9.87
CA ARG A 15 5.24 28.57 9.72
C ARG A 15 4.64 27.93 10.98
N LEU A 16 3.64 27.06 10.79
CA LEU A 16 2.94 26.34 11.86
C LEU A 16 3.92 25.78 12.89
N SER A 17 3.59 25.99 14.16
CA SER A 17 4.43 25.63 15.29
C SER A 17 4.61 24.10 15.38
N LEU A 18 5.79 23.63 15.78
CA LEU A 18 6.10 22.19 15.91
C LEU A 18 5.03 21.37 16.69
N PRO A 19 4.36 21.89 17.72
CA PRO A 19 3.26 21.19 18.41
C PRO A 19 2.04 20.91 17.53
N GLU A 20 1.68 21.82 16.61
CA GLU A 20 0.58 21.59 15.66
C GLU A 20 0.96 20.53 14.62
N ARG A 21 2.24 20.43 14.25
CA ARG A 21 2.71 19.36 13.35
C ARG A 21 2.66 18.00 14.02
N THR A 22 3.02 17.90 15.30
CA THR A 22 2.86 16.66 16.09
C THR A 22 1.40 16.35 16.35
N PHE A 23 0.54 17.34 16.59
CA PHE A 23 -0.90 17.11 16.77
C PHE A 23 -1.58 16.65 15.48
N VAL A 24 -1.25 17.26 14.33
CA VAL A 24 -1.75 16.78 13.03
C VAL A 24 -1.15 15.41 12.69
N ALA A 25 0.12 15.16 13.00
CA ALA A 25 0.73 13.83 12.79
C ALA A 25 0.14 12.76 13.73
N ASP A 26 -0.20 13.09 14.98
CA ASP A 26 -0.82 12.17 15.95
C ASP A 26 -2.33 11.98 15.66
N ALA A 27 -3.02 13.03 15.19
CA ALA A 27 -4.37 12.94 14.67
C ALA A 27 -4.41 12.06 13.41
N LEU A 28 -3.47 12.24 12.47
CA LEU A 28 -3.29 11.38 11.30
C LEU A 28 -2.86 9.94 11.67
N ARG A 29 -2.19 9.75 12.81
CA ARG A 29 -1.86 8.41 13.37
C ARG A 29 -3.05 7.70 13.98
N THR A 30 -4.19 8.35 14.16
CA THR A 30 -5.40 7.66 14.59
C THR A 30 -5.97 6.94 13.37
N GLU A 31 -6.02 5.61 13.41
CA GLU A 31 -6.51 4.72 12.32
C GLU A 31 -7.80 5.24 11.66
N THR A 32 -8.68 5.87 12.46
CA THR A 32 -9.92 6.51 12.01
C THR A 32 -9.70 7.67 11.03
N VAL A 33 -8.70 8.53 11.22
CA VAL A 33 -8.46 9.69 10.34
C VAL A 33 -7.95 9.24 8.98
N GLY A 34 -7.03 8.27 8.95
CA GLY A 34 -6.58 7.65 7.70
C GLY A 34 -7.75 7.04 6.92
N GLY A 35 -8.62 6.33 7.63
CA GLY A 35 -9.84 5.77 7.08
C GLY A 35 -10.84 6.77 6.49
N VAL A 36 -11.13 7.83 7.24
CA VAL A 36 -12.02 8.90 6.77
C VAL A 36 -11.41 9.63 5.57
N LEU A 37 -10.10 9.89 5.57
CA LEU A 37 -9.41 10.49 4.44
C LEU A 37 -9.50 9.62 3.18
N LEU A 38 -9.35 8.30 3.32
CA LEU A 38 -9.52 7.35 2.21
C LEU A 38 -10.94 7.39 1.66
N LEU A 39 -11.96 7.37 2.52
CA LEU A 39 -13.36 7.46 2.10
C LEU A 39 -13.66 8.77 1.36
N VAL A 40 -13.20 9.90 1.91
CA VAL A 40 -13.36 11.22 1.27
C VAL A 40 -12.64 11.26 -0.08
N ALA A 41 -11.43 10.72 -0.17
CA ALA A 41 -10.68 10.64 -1.43
C ALA A 41 -11.41 9.77 -2.46
N ALA A 42 -11.95 8.61 -2.06
CA ALA A 42 -12.71 7.72 -2.94
C ALA A 42 -14.00 8.39 -3.47
N VAL A 43 -14.76 9.05 -2.58
CA VAL A 43 -15.97 9.80 -2.98
C VAL A 43 -15.60 10.96 -3.90
N ALA A 44 -14.55 11.73 -3.57
CA ALA A 44 -14.07 12.82 -4.41
C ALA A 44 -13.64 12.33 -5.80
N ALA A 45 -12.92 11.21 -5.87
CA ALA A 45 -12.52 10.59 -7.13
C ALA A 45 -13.75 10.11 -7.94
N LEU A 46 -14.74 9.50 -7.28
CA LEU A 46 -15.97 9.04 -7.94
C LEU A 46 -16.80 10.21 -8.49
N VAL A 47 -16.93 11.31 -7.72
CA VAL A 47 -17.57 12.54 -8.18
C VAL A 47 -16.80 13.15 -9.35
N TRP A 48 -15.47 13.26 -9.24
CA TRP A 48 -14.63 13.82 -10.30
C TRP A 48 -14.73 13.00 -11.60
N ALA A 49 -14.70 11.68 -11.50
CA ALA A 49 -14.76 10.78 -12.66
C ALA A 49 -16.14 10.74 -13.32
N ASN A 50 -17.25 10.94 -12.58
CA ASN A 50 -18.61 10.79 -13.10
C ASN A 50 -19.32 12.11 -13.45
N VAL A 51 -18.85 13.26 -12.95
CA VAL A 51 -19.45 14.56 -13.31
C VAL A 51 -19.02 14.95 -14.73
N PRO A 52 -19.95 15.13 -15.70
CA PRO A 52 -19.60 15.35 -17.11
C PRO A 52 -18.69 16.57 -17.35
N ALA A 53 -18.85 17.63 -16.55
CA ALA A 53 -18.03 18.84 -16.65
C ALA A 53 -16.58 18.65 -16.15
N LEU A 54 -16.33 17.64 -15.30
CA LEU A 54 -15.03 17.37 -14.68
C LEU A 54 -14.37 16.11 -15.25
N HIS A 55 -15.12 15.22 -15.89
CA HIS A 55 -14.64 13.95 -16.43
C HIS A 55 -13.41 14.09 -17.35
N SER A 56 -13.42 15.06 -18.28
CA SER A 56 -12.29 15.29 -19.20
C SER A 56 -11.00 15.68 -18.48
N SER A 57 -11.11 16.44 -17.38
CA SER A 57 -9.96 16.80 -16.56
C SER A 57 -9.41 15.60 -15.78
N TYR A 58 -10.29 14.71 -15.28
CA TYR A 58 -9.89 13.49 -14.61
C TYR A 58 -9.11 12.57 -15.54
N GLU A 59 -9.65 12.30 -16.74
CA GLU A 59 -9.00 11.52 -17.81
C GLU A 59 -7.63 12.10 -18.20
N THR A 60 -7.56 13.42 -18.38
CA THR A 60 -6.30 14.08 -18.76
C THR A 60 -5.24 13.90 -17.69
N VAL A 61 -5.62 13.99 -16.41
CA VAL A 61 -4.69 13.79 -15.29
C VAL A 61 -4.31 12.32 -15.14
N SER A 62 -5.28 11.39 -15.18
CA SER A 62 -5.02 9.96 -14.99
C SER A 62 -4.14 9.37 -16.09
N HIS A 63 -4.33 9.84 -17.34
CA HIS A 63 -3.55 9.46 -18.52
C HIS A 63 -2.35 10.36 -18.78
N PHE A 64 -2.04 11.32 -17.92
CA PHE A 64 -0.81 12.10 -18.06
C PHE A 64 0.39 11.19 -17.81
N HIS A 65 1.27 11.07 -18.82
CA HIS A 65 2.46 10.22 -18.74
C HIS A 65 3.67 11.03 -18.32
N PHE A 66 4.43 10.52 -17.36
CA PHE A 66 5.66 11.13 -16.91
C PHE A 66 6.64 10.09 -16.35
N GLY A 67 7.93 10.34 -16.53
CA GLY A 67 9.01 9.54 -15.99
C GLY A 67 10.21 9.46 -16.93
N PRO A 68 11.33 8.87 -16.48
CA PRO A 68 12.52 8.74 -17.31
C PRO A 68 12.30 7.71 -18.42
N GLU A 69 11.99 8.19 -19.63
CA GLU A 69 11.79 7.34 -20.82
C GLU A 69 12.98 6.42 -21.10
N ALA A 70 14.20 6.89 -20.82
CA ALA A 70 15.44 6.11 -21.00
C ALA A 70 15.51 4.83 -20.15
N LEU A 71 14.68 4.72 -19.10
CA LEU A 71 14.59 3.54 -18.23
C LEU A 71 13.31 2.73 -18.48
N GLY A 72 12.54 3.05 -19.53
CA GLY A 72 11.26 2.39 -19.82
C GLY A 72 10.12 2.78 -18.87
N LEU A 73 10.31 3.82 -18.05
CA LEU A 73 9.36 4.24 -17.00
C LEU A 73 8.48 5.42 -17.45
N ASN A 74 7.99 5.40 -18.70
CA ASN A 74 7.01 6.39 -19.15
C ASN A 74 5.60 5.97 -18.74
N LEU A 75 5.27 6.17 -17.46
CA LEU A 75 4.04 5.66 -16.85
C LEU A 75 3.00 6.77 -16.73
N SER A 76 1.73 6.41 -16.91
CA SER A 76 0.64 7.33 -16.59
C SER A 76 0.54 7.58 -15.08
N VAL A 77 -0.08 8.69 -14.67
CA VAL A 77 -0.38 8.94 -13.25
C VAL A 77 -1.13 7.75 -12.63
N ALA A 78 -2.06 7.14 -13.37
CA ALA A 78 -2.77 5.94 -12.90
C ALA A 78 -1.84 4.75 -12.66
N HIS A 79 -0.86 4.51 -13.54
CA HIS A 79 0.13 3.45 -13.33
C HIS A 79 1.10 3.75 -12.18
N TRP A 80 1.53 5.00 -12.01
CA TRP A 80 2.31 5.40 -10.84
C TRP A 80 1.55 5.20 -9.53
N ALA A 81 0.25 5.48 -9.53
CA ALA A 81 -0.61 5.25 -8.37
C ALA A 81 -0.80 3.74 -8.12
N ALA A 82 -1.02 2.94 -9.17
CA ALA A 82 -1.18 1.50 -9.05
C ALA A 82 0.13 0.82 -8.63
N ASP A 83 1.19 0.91 -9.42
CA ASP A 83 2.41 0.11 -9.19
C ASP A 83 3.39 0.77 -8.22
N GLY A 84 3.47 2.11 -8.25
CA GLY A 84 4.41 2.87 -7.43
C GLY A 84 3.92 3.03 -6.00
N LEU A 85 2.69 3.51 -5.81
CA LEU A 85 2.15 3.70 -4.46
C LEU A 85 1.86 2.37 -3.77
N LEU A 86 1.40 1.34 -4.50
CA LEU A 86 1.26 -0.01 -3.91
C LEU A 86 2.60 -0.60 -3.53
N ALA A 87 3.70 -0.35 -4.25
CA ALA A 87 5.01 -0.83 -3.80
C ALA A 87 5.40 -0.22 -2.44
N VAL A 88 5.08 1.05 -2.20
CA VAL A 88 5.28 1.66 -0.87
C VAL A 88 4.36 1.04 0.18
N PHE A 89 3.10 0.78 -0.17
CA PHE A 89 2.15 0.09 0.70
C PHE A 89 2.65 -1.31 1.09
N PHE A 90 3.06 -2.12 0.12
CA PHE A 90 3.58 -3.46 0.35
C PHE A 90 4.93 -3.47 1.06
N PHE A 91 5.78 -2.46 0.89
CA PHE A 91 6.97 -2.31 1.71
C PHE A 91 6.64 -2.14 3.20
N VAL A 92 5.65 -1.30 3.51
CA VAL A 92 5.19 -1.13 4.90
C VAL A 92 4.53 -2.42 5.42
N ALA A 93 3.68 -3.04 4.61
CA ALA A 93 3.04 -4.32 4.94
C ALA A 93 4.08 -5.44 5.15
N GLY A 94 5.14 -5.47 4.37
CA GLY A 94 6.24 -6.43 4.47
C GLY A 94 7.07 -6.23 5.74
N ILE A 95 7.28 -4.98 6.18
CA ILE A 95 7.88 -4.69 7.49
C ILE A 95 6.97 -5.18 8.61
N GLU A 96 5.66 -4.95 8.53
CA GLU A 96 4.71 -5.39 9.55
C GLU A 96 4.62 -6.92 9.60
N LEU A 97 4.56 -7.58 8.45
CA LEU A 97 4.64 -9.04 8.35
C LEU A 97 5.93 -9.57 8.98
N LYS A 98 7.09 -8.95 8.68
CA LYS A 98 8.35 -9.34 9.31
C LYS A 98 8.32 -9.16 10.83
N ARG A 99 7.70 -8.08 11.32
CA ARG A 99 7.51 -7.84 12.76
C ARG A 99 6.63 -8.93 13.38
N GLU A 100 5.51 -9.29 12.75
CA GLU A 100 4.62 -10.36 13.23
C GLU A 100 5.30 -11.73 13.23
N LEU A 101 6.09 -12.05 12.20
CA LEU A 101 6.84 -13.30 12.12
C LEU A 101 7.95 -13.42 13.19
N VAL A 102 8.56 -12.30 13.59
CA VAL A 102 9.70 -12.30 14.52
C VAL A 102 9.27 -12.10 15.97
N ALA A 103 8.29 -11.24 16.21
CA ALA A 103 7.94 -10.77 17.54
C ALA A 103 6.43 -10.83 17.86
N GLY A 104 5.59 -11.20 16.89
CA GLY A 104 4.14 -11.24 17.05
C GLY A 104 3.57 -12.66 17.06
N ASP A 105 2.28 -12.74 16.75
CA ASP A 105 1.49 -13.97 16.90
C ASP A 105 1.79 -15.00 15.81
N LEU A 106 2.35 -14.55 14.67
CA LEU A 106 2.77 -15.44 13.58
C LEU A 106 4.07 -16.19 13.86
N ARG A 107 4.79 -15.86 14.94
CA ARG A 107 6.01 -16.57 15.33
C ARG A 107 5.73 -18.00 15.79
N ASP A 108 4.60 -18.26 16.45
CA ASP A 108 4.20 -19.61 16.86
C ASP A 108 3.33 -20.24 15.77
N PRO A 109 3.77 -21.32 15.11
CA PRO A 109 3.00 -22.00 14.07
C PRO A 109 1.60 -22.42 14.52
N ARG A 110 1.42 -22.72 15.82
CA ARG A 110 0.11 -23.11 16.36
C ARG A 110 -0.85 -21.92 16.44
N ALA A 111 -0.35 -20.75 16.81
CA ALA A 111 -1.13 -19.51 16.84
C ALA A 111 -1.40 -19.00 15.42
N ALA A 112 -0.40 -19.10 14.53
CA ALA A 112 -0.49 -18.69 13.14
C ALA A 112 -1.48 -19.52 12.30
N ALA A 113 -1.72 -20.78 12.67
CA ALA A 113 -2.56 -21.69 11.90
C ALA A 113 -3.99 -21.16 11.69
N LEU A 114 -4.58 -20.55 12.72
CA LEU A 114 -5.96 -20.05 12.62
C LEU A 114 -6.08 -18.86 11.65
N PRO A 115 -5.29 -17.76 11.78
CA PRO A 115 -5.30 -16.67 10.80
C PRO A 115 -4.98 -17.13 9.37
N VAL A 116 -4.00 -18.02 9.21
CA VAL A 116 -3.59 -18.53 7.89
C VAL A 116 -4.70 -19.30 7.19
N VAL A 117 -5.34 -20.23 7.90
CA VAL A 117 -6.45 -21.00 7.33
C VAL A 117 -7.66 -20.10 7.07
N ALA A 118 -7.94 -19.15 7.96
CA ALA A 118 -9.02 -18.19 7.78
C ALA A 118 -8.81 -17.31 6.54
N ALA A 119 -7.61 -16.78 6.32
CA ALA A 119 -7.25 -16.01 5.12
C ALA A 119 -7.36 -16.88 3.85
N ALA A 120 -6.76 -18.07 3.86
CA ALA A 120 -6.79 -18.98 2.71
C ALA A 120 -8.23 -19.35 2.30
N CYS A 121 -9.10 -19.66 3.26
CA CYS A 121 -10.52 -19.88 3.01
C CYS A 121 -11.23 -18.59 2.55
N GLY A 122 -10.88 -17.46 3.15
CA GLY A 122 -11.38 -16.13 2.82
C GLY A 122 -11.10 -15.72 1.37
N MET A 123 -10.00 -16.19 0.79
CA MET A 123 -9.68 -15.98 -0.63
C MET A 123 -10.24 -17.07 -1.55
N ALA A 124 -10.17 -18.33 -1.14
CA ALA A 124 -10.58 -19.45 -1.97
C ALA A 124 -12.08 -19.44 -2.28
N VAL A 125 -12.92 -19.05 -1.30
CA VAL A 125 -14.38 -19.03 -1.48
C VAL A 125 -14.82 -17.96 -2.50
N PRO A 126 -14.44 -16.67 -2.38
CA PRO A 126 -14.77 -15.67 -3.39
C PRO A 126 -14.23 -15.98 -4.78
N ALA A 127 -13.00 -16.49 -4.88
CA ALA A 127 -12.42 -16.95 -6.16
C ALA A 127 -13.26 -18.05 -6.81
N LEU A 128 -13.69 -19.05 -6.03
CA LEU A 128 -14.51 -20.15 -6.51
C LEU A 128 -15.90 -19.64 -6.96
N VAL A 129 -16.52 -18.76 -6.17
CA VAL A 129 -17.81 -18.17 -6.53
C VAL A 129 -17.71 -17.38 -7.84
N TYR A 130 -16.67 -16.56 -8.01
CA TYR A 130 -16.45 -15.80 -9.24
C TYR A 130 -16.23 -16.72 -10.45
N THR A 131 -15.41 -17.75 -10.31
CA THR A 131 -15.12 -18.66 -11.42
C THR A 131 -16.36 -19.45 -11.83
N LEU A 132 -17.14 -19.96 -10.88
CA LEU A 132 -18.39 -20.68 -11.15
C LEU A 132 -19.43 -19.79 -11.83
N THR A 133 -19.62 -18.57 -11.33
CA THR A 133 -20.57 -17.60 -11.92
C THR A 133 -20.11 -17.13 -13.30
N SER A 134 -18.82 -16.91 -13.51
CA SER A 134 -18.25 -16.53 -14.81
C SER A 134 -18.36 -17.66 -15.83
N LEU A 135 -18.14 -18.91 -15.43
CA LEU A 135 -18.36 -20.08 -16.30
C LEU A 135 -19.82 -20.21 -16.73
N ALA A 136 -20.76 -20.02 -15.80
CA ALA A 136 -22.19 -20.09 -16.08
C ALA A 136 -22.68 -18.93 -16.96
N GLY A 137 -22.10 -17.73 -16.80
CA GLY A 137 -22.47 -16.51 -17.52
C GLY A 137 -21.66 -16.22 -18.78
N HIS A 138 -20.75 -17.11 -19.21
CA HIS A 138 -19.79 -16.86 -20.30
C HIS A 138 -18.93 -15.60 -20.10
N GLY A 139 -18.59 -15.30 -18.86
CA GLY A 139 -17.70 -14.20 -18.48
C GLY A 139 -16.21 -14.54 -18.62
N SER A 140 -15.35 -13.56 -18.35
CA SER A 140 -13.90 -13.76 -18.32
C SER A 140 -13.47 -14.54 -17.06
N LEU A 141 -12.60 -15.53 -17.23
CA LEU A 141 -11.98 -16.24 -16.10
C LEU A 141 -10.76 -15.51 -15.53
N GLY A 142 -10.26 -14.47 -16.23
CA GLY A 142 -9.06 -13.74 -15.82
C GLY A 142 -9.22 -12.90 -14.55
N GLY A 143 -10.46 -12.59 -14.14
CA GLY A 143 -10.74 -11.72 -12.99
C GLY A 143 -10.91 -12.44 -11.65
N TRP A 144 -10.55 -13.72 -11.53
CA TRP A 144 -10.81 -14.53 -10.34
C TRP A 144 -10.12 -14.01 -9.07
N ALA A 145 -9.00 -13.28 -9.21
CA ALA A 145 -8.26 -12.68 -8.11
C ALA A 145 -8.80 -11.31 -7.68
N VAL A 146 -9.70 -10.69 -8.45
CA VAL A 146 -10.33 -9.41 -8.08
C VAL A 146 -11.13 -9.51 -6.77
N PRO A 147 -12.03 -10.51 -6.58
CA PRO A 147 -12.81 -10.63 -5.35
C PRO A 147 -12.04 -11.20 -4.15
N THR A 148 -10.77 -11.59 -4.34
CA THR A 148 -9.94 -12.12 -3.23
C THR A 148 -9.18 -11.03 -2.50
N ALA A 149 -9.08 -9.83 -3.06
CA ALA A 149 -8.35 -8.74 -2.44
C ALA A 149 -9.19 -8.07 -1.35
N THR A 150 -8.62 -7.95 -0.14
CA THR A 150 -9.22 -7.21 0.97
C THR A 150 -8.46 -5.91 1.21
N ASP A 151 -9.15 -4.76 1.21
CA ASP A 151 -8.52 -3.49 1.59
C ASP A 151 -8.50 -3.35 3.13
N ILE A 152 -7.35 -3.65 3.74
CA ILE A 152 -7.13 -3.52 5.18
C ILE A 152 -7.37 -2.10 5.70
N ALA A 153 -6.97 -1.08 4.94
CA ALA A 153 -7.10 0.31 5.38
C ALA A 153 -8.58 0.70 5.48
N PHE A 154 -9.38 0.28 4.49
CA PHE A 154 -10.82 0.46 4.53
C PHE A 154 -11.50 -0.40 5.60
N ALA A 155 -11.13 -1.67 5.73
CA ALA A 155 -11.70 -2.56 6.73
C ALA A 155 -11.46 -2.05 8.16
N LEU A 156 -10.23 -1.63 8.48
CA LEU A 156 -9.87 -1.04 9.78
C LEU A 156 -10.54 0.32 9.99
N ALA A 157 -10.69 1.14 8.94
CA ALA A 157 -11.42 2.41 9.02
C ALA A 157 -12.87 2.21 9.47
N VAL A 158 -13.59 1.30 8.80
CA VAL A 158 -14.97 0.96 9.12
C VAL A 158 -15.04 0.36 10.52
N LEU A 159 -14.09 -0.50 10.89
CA LEU A 159 -13.99 -1.08 12.22
C LEU A 159 -13.74 -0.03 13.30
N ALA A 160 -12.94 1.00 13.03
CA ALA A 160 -12.66 2.06 13.98
C ALA A 160 -13.87 2.99 14.19
N VAL A 161 -14.70 3.18 13.16
CA VAL A 161 -15.93 3.99 13.23
C VAL A 161 -17.07 3.25 13.92
N ILE A 162 -17.25 1.95 13.64
CA ILE A 162 -18.39 1.15 14.12
C ILE A 162 -18.03 0.35 15.38
N GLY A 163 -16.75 -0.02 15.53
CA GLY A 163 -16.27 -1.03 16.47
C GLY A 163 -15.71 -0.47 17.79
N THR A 164 -16.27 0.63 18.32
CA THR A 164 -15.91 1.14 19.65
C THR A 164 -16.05 0.10 20.77
N SER A 165 -16.77 -1.00 20.51
CA SER A 165 -17.08 -2.08 21.44
C SER A 165 -16.28 -3.37 21.21
N LEU A 166 -15.29 -3.39 20.31
CA LEU A 166 -14.59 -4.64 19.98
C LEU A 166 -13.47 -4.99 20.98
N PRO A 167 -13.43 -6.24 21.47
CA PRO A 167 -12.35 -6.74 22.31
C PRO A 167 -10.99 -6.54 21.64
N SER A 168 -9.97 -6.19 22.43
CA SER A 168 -8.59 -6.00 21.93
C SER A 168 -8.06 -7.23 21.19
N ALA A 169 -8.42 -8.43 21.65
CA ALA A 169 -8.05 -9.68 21.01
C ALA A 169 -8.61 -9.82 19.57
N LEU A 170 -9.84 -9.35 19.32
CA LEU A 170 -10.43 -9.43 17.97
C LEU A 170 -9.74 -8.45 17.02
N ARG A 171 -9.36 -7.26 17.51
CA ARG A 171 -8.60 -6.28 16.72
C ARG A 171 -7.22 -6.82 16.32
N ALA A 172 -6.49 -7.41 17.27
CA ALA A 172 -5.20 -8.05 16.99
C ALA A 172 -5.34 -9.21 15.98
N PHE A 173 -6.37 -10.05 16.14
CA PHE A 173 -6.67 -11.12 15.21
C PHE A 173 -6.98 -10.61 13.79
N LEU A 174 -7.82 -9.59 13.65
CA LEU A 174 -8.18 -9.01 12.35
C LEU A 174 -6.98 -8.35 11.66
N LEU A 175 -6.12 -7.68 12.42
CA LEU A 175 -4.89 -7.10 11.89
C LEU A 175 -3.95 -8.20 11.37
N THR A 176 -3.78 -9.28 12.13
CA THR A 176 -2.96 -10.43 11.72
C THR A 176 -3.55 -11.13 10.49
N LEU A 177 -4.88 -11.36 10.48
CA LEU A 177 -5.60 -11.95 9.35
C LEU A 177 -5.36 -11.13 8.08
N ALA A 178 -5.50 -9.81 8.15
CA ALA A 178 -5.35 -8.93 7.00
C ALA A 178 -3.90 -8.89 6.46
N VAL A 179 -2.90 -8.90 7.34
CA VAL A 179 -1.49 -9.00 6.91
C VAL A 179 -1.21 -10.31 6.18
N VAL A 180 -1.79 -11.42 6.63
CA VAL A 180 -1.65 -12.72 5.96
C VAL A 180 -2.41 -12.75 4.63
N ASP A 181 -3.61 -12.16 4.58
CA ASP A 181 -4.40 -12.05 3.36
C ASP A 181 -3.67 -11.22 2.28
N ASP A 182 -3.07 -10.09 2.65
CA ASP A 182 -2.25 -9.26 1.76
C ASP A 182 -1.03 -10.01 1.22
N LEU A 183 -0.37 -10.83 2.06
CA LEU A 183 0.75 -11.68 1.65
C LEU A 183 0.30 -12.72 0.61
N PHE A 184 -0.86 -13.33 0.80
CA PHE A 184 -1.38 -14.27 -0.18
C PHE A 184 -1.82 -13.57 -1.46
N ALA A 185 -2.43 -12.38 -1.36
CA ALA A 185 -2.81 -11.59 -2.52
C ALA A 185 -1.59 -11.24 -3.38
N ILE A 186 -0.51 -10.74 -2.79
CA ILE A 186 0.71 -10.41 -3.53
C ILE A 186 1.38 -11.66 -4.13
N LEU A 187 1.36 -12.80 -3.42
CA LEU A 187 1.90 -14.07 -3.94
C LEU A 187 1.09 -14.58 -5.13
N ILE A 188 -0.24 -14.48 -5.07
CA ILE A 188 -1.12 -14.86 -6.19
C ILE A 188 -0.84 -13.97 -7.40
N ILE A 189 -0.79 -12.65 -7.20
CA ILE A 189 -0.49 -11.69 -8.27
C ILE A 189 0.89 -11.98 -8.89
N ALA A 190 1.91 -12.26 -8.05
CA ALA A 190 3.25 -12.62 -8.49
C ALA A 190 3.28 -13.86 -9.39
N VAL A 191 2.59 -14.93 -8.98
CA VAL A 191 2.69 -16.24 -9.63
C VAL A 191 1.77 -16.33 -10.85
N PHE A 192 0.54 -15.82 -10.75
CA PHE A 192 -0.50 -16.04 -11.76
C PHE A 192 -0.64 -14.90 -12.77
N PHE A 193 -0.22 -13.68 -12.43
CA PHE A 193 -0.36 -12.51 -13.30
C PHE A 193 0.97 -12.02 -13.90
N THR A 194 2.03 -12.84 -13.82
CA THR A 194 3.27 -12.61 -14.56
C THR A 194 3.08 -13.00 -16.02
N SER A 195 3.28 -12.06 -16.93
CA SER A 195 3.05 -12.25 -18.38
C SER A 195 4.30 -12.75 -19.09
N THR A 196 5.36 -11.94 -19.12
CA THR A 196 6.62 -12.21 -19.81
C THR A 196 7.80 -11.85 -18.94
N ILE A 197 8.68 -12.81 -18.65
CA ILE A 197 9.83 -12.58 -17.77
C ILE A 197 11.04 -12.14 -18.59
N ASP A 198 11.50 -10.91 -18.35
CA ASP A 198 12.85 -10.49 -18.75
C ASP A 198 13.84 -10.92 -17.66
N PHE A 199 14.60 -11.98 -17.95
CA PHE A 199 15.58 -12.54 -17.02
C PHE A 199 16.76 -11.60 -16.74
N ALA A 200 17.10 -10.68 -17.66
CA ALA A 200 18.17 -9.72 -17.44
C ALA A 200 17.73 -8.66 -16.43
N ALA A 201 16.52 -8.11 -16.59
CA ALA A 201 15.94 -7.17 -15.64
C ALA A 201 15.72 -7.84 -14.26
N LEU A 202 15.20 -9.07 -14.24
CA LEU A 202 15.02 -9.84 -13.01
C LEU A 202 16.35 -10.12 -12.29
N GLY A 203 17.38 -10.53 -13.05
CA GLY A 203 18.73 -10.74 -12.52
C GLY A 203 19.30 -9.46 -11.92
N GLY A 204 19.09 -8.32 -12.59
CA GLY A 204 19.45 -7.00 -12.06
C GLY A 204 18.74 -6.68 -10.73
N ALA A 205 17.43 -6.94 -10.64
CA ALA A 205 16.66 -6.72 -9.41
C ALA A 205 17.19 -7.59 -8.25
N VAL A 206 17.50 -8.86 -8.51
CA VAL A 206 18.09 -9.78 -7.52
C VAL A 206 19.45 -9.29 -7.03
N VAL A 207 20.31 -8.82 -7.94
CA VAL A 207 21.61 -8.23 -7.57
C VAL A 207 21.40 -6.96 -6.73
N GLY A 208 20.45 -6.11 -7.09
CA GLY A 208 20.07 -4.94 -6.31
C GLY A 208 19.62 -5.29 -4.89
N LEU A 209 18.76 -6.31 -4.75
CA LEU A 209 18.34 -6.84 -3.44
C LEU A 209 19.50 -7.42 -2.63
N ALA A 210 20.43 -8.14 -3.28
CA ALA A 210 21.63 -8.64 -2.61
C ALA A 210 22.50 -7.51 -2.08
N VAL A 211 22.65 -6.43 -2.86
CA VAL A 211 23.36 -5.20 -2.42
C VAL A 211 22.61 -4.56 -1.25
N PHE A 212 21.28 -4.43 -1.33
CA PHE A 212 20.45 -3.89 -0.24
C PHE A 212 20.67 -4.66 1.06
N TRP A 213 20.64 -6.00 0.97
CA TRP A 213 20.85 -6.89 2.10
C TRP A 213 22.28 -6.80 2.66
N LEU A 214 23.30 -6.70 1.80
CA LEU A 214 24.68 -6.52 2.22
C LEU A 214 24.88 -5.18 2.94
N LEU A 215 24.27 -4.10 2.46
CA LEU A 215 24.31 -2.78 3.12
C LEU A 215 23.65 -2.84 4.49
N LEU A 216 22.51 -3.54 4.60
CA LEU A 216 21.82 -3.74 5.87
C LEU A 216 22.68 -4.55 6.85
N ARG A 217 23.37 -5.61 6.38
CA ARG A 217 24.31 -6.39 7.21
C ARG A 217 25.55 -5.63 7.64
N LYS A 218 26.02 -4.69 6.81
CA LYS A 218 27.13 -3.79 7.14
C LYS A 218 26.71 -2.59 7.99
N GLU A 219 25.46 -2.56 8.45
CA GLU A 219 24.88 -1.50 9.28
C GLU A 219 25.03 -0.10 8.68
N VAL A 220 25.03 0.00 7.34
CA VAL A 220 25.12 1.30 6.66
C VAL A 220 23.86 2.09 6.98
N ARG A 221 24.03 3.23 7.66
CA ARG A 221 22.94 4.12 8.06
C ARG A 221 22.74 5.21 7.02
N GLY A 222 21.52 5.39 6.54
CA GLY A 222 21.17 6.47 5.62
C GLY A 222 20.03 6.09 4.69
N TRP A 223 18.86 6.68 4.90
CA TRP A 223 17.68 6.43 4.07
C TRP A 223 17.91 6.80 2.59
N TYR A 224 18.76 7.80 2.32
CA TYR A 224 19.20 8.23 0.99
C TYR A 224 20.04 7.20 0.20
N VAL A 225 20.41 6.06 0.77
CA VAL A 225 21.05 4.99 -0.02
C VAL A 225 20.00 3.94 -0.38
N TYR A 226 19.17 3.58 0.60
CA TYR A 226 18.14 2.58 0.45
C TYR A 226 17.00 3.04 -0.48
N VAL A 227 16.61 4.31 -0.46
CA VAL A 227 15.50 4.79 -1.33
C VAL A 227 15.87 4.72 -2.81
N GLN A 228 17.05 5.21 -3.20
CA GLN A 228 17.46 5.17 -4.61
C GLN A 228 17.75 3.74 -5.06
N LEU A 229 18.28 2.88 -4.18
CA LEU A 229 18.41 1.46 -4.47
C LEU A 229 17.04 0.77 -4.64
N ALA A 230 16.06 1.09 -3.77
CA ALA A 230 14.70 0.57 -3.88
C ALA A 230 14.02 1.03 -5.16
N LEU A 231 14.19 2.29 -5.58
CA LEU A 231 13.67 2.79 -6.86
C LEU A 231 14.28 2.06 -8.06
N VAL A 232 15.57 1.74 -8.02
CA VAL A 232 16.24 0.96 -9.07
C VAL A 232 15.70 -0.47 -9.09
N ILE A 233 15.56 -1.12 -7.94
CA ILE A 233 15.00 -2.48 -7.84
C ILE A 233 13.56 -2.49 -8.35
N TRP A 234 12.74 -1.53 -7.95
CA TRP A 234 11.35 -1.39 -8.40
C TRP A 234 11.25 -1.20 -9.91
N GLY A 235 12.07 -0.33 -10.51
CA GLY A 235 12.10 -0.15 -11.96
C GLY A 235 12.55 -1.39 -12.71
N LEU A 236 13.51 -2.15 -12.17
CA LEU A 236 13.96 -3.42 -12.74
C LEU A 236 12.88 -4.51 -12.62
N MET A 237 12.15 -4.56 -11.51
CA MET A 237 11.01 -5.47 -11.33
C MET A 237 9.88 -5.14 -12.30
N TYR A 238 9.54 -3.85 -12.45
CA TYR A 238 8.56 -3.40 -13.44
C TYR A 238 8.94 -3.88 -14.86
N ASN A 239 10.20 -3.68 -15.25
CA ASN A 239 10.67 -4.08 -16.57
C ASN A 239 10.89 -5.60 -16.70
N SER A 240 10.94 -6.35 -15.59
CA SER A 240 11.06 -7.82 -15.63
C SER A 240 9.75 -8.53 -15.89
N GLY A 241 8.63 -7.80 -15.99
CA GLY A 241 7.28 -8.35 -16.19
C GLY A 241 6.71 -9.09 -14.99
N VAL A 242 7.43 -9.04 -13.86
CA VAL A 242 6.89 -9.40 -12.54
C VAL A 242 6.23 -8.15 -11.97
N HIS A 243 5.17 -8.30 -11.19
CA HIS A 243 4.50 -7.14 -10.61
C HIS A 243 5.46 -6.31 -9.76
N ALA A 244 5.57 -5.01 -10.07
CA ALA A 244 6.53 -4.12 -9.44
C ALA A 244 6.27 -3.93 -7.93
N THR A 245 5.04 -4.19 -7.49
CA THR A 245 4.63 -4.16 -6.08
C THR A 245 5.39 -5.13 -5.19
N ILE A 246 5.89 -6.24 -5.74
CA ILE A 246 6.70 -7.26 -5.04
C ILE A 246 8.07 -6.73 -4.64
N ALA A 247 8.51 -5.62 -5.24
CA ALA A 247 9.77 -4.98 -4.86
C ALA A 247 9.74 -4.37 -3.46
N GLY A 248 8.55 -4.04 -2.93
CA GLY A 248 8.35 -3.53 -1.58
C GLY A 248 8.32 -4.65 -0.56
#